data_AF-A0A7C6X3C0-F1
#
_entry.id   AF-A0A7C6X3C0-F1
#
_cell.length_a   1.000
_cell.length_b   1.000
_cell.length_c   1.000
_cell.angle_alpha   90.00
_cell.angle_beta   90.00
_cell.angle_gamma   90.00
#
_symmetry.space_group_name_H-M   'P 1'
#
loop_
_entity.id
_entity.type
_entity.pdbx_description
1 polymer ?
#
loop_
_entity_poly.entity_id
_entity_poly.type
_entity_poly.pdbx_seq_one_letter_code
_entity_poly.pdbx_strand_id
1 'polypeptide(L)'
;MNDYDQNESPRVRRPSLSNSRPPARPAGDRTRVHSKSSGARPRTAGPASPPSGRRLPPDIRESSRYKKSKRMLRKKVSGRPSRSMSVVSVPGALWSGVKKALLLITVLLLAAMAFIGGSGLGMLSGYISTARPLEIVDIKETYEATYIYDRNGSEIAVLTGSQNILREYVPISIIKKTYIDDAFIAIEDERFETHKGIDPKRIANSIGNIFLSFGGDTHGASTITQQVVKMMSGADDRSAPRKIQEWERAIDLEKRLDKDGIMELFVNMVPMGGQYVGVQSAAKAYFGKDVSELDLAECAFLAGIPNLPSIYNPATEHGKRNALRRMRIILAKMLETEKITDAEYQDALNRELIFVSKQDTGSGSSVNSYFVDAVINEVITQLMVQRGYSYQLASVAVYQHGLTIETTMDPEIQKIAEESFKKKELFSANYDALPDSPQIPQAGVTIVSNQEDSMGQIVAMVGGFGEKTSNMIFNRATQAYRQPGSSIKPILV
;
A
#
# COMPACT_ATOMS: atom_id res chain seq x y z
N MET A 1 -45.75 -7.82 -7.02
CA MET A 1 -46.50 -8.09 -5.78
C MET A 1 -45.84 -9.29 -5.12
N ASN A 2 -45.42 -9.13 -3.86
CA ASN A 2 -44.61 -10.03 -3.00
C ASN A 2 -43.11 -10.02 -3.35
N ASP A 3 -42.20 -9.33 -2.65
CA ASP A 3 -41.75 -9.28 -1.22
C ASP A 3 -40.94 -10.51 -0.75
N TYR A 4 -39.94 -10.20 0.11
CA TYR A 4 -38.80 -10.98 0.65
C TYR A 4 -37.47 -10.81 -0.11
N ASP A 5 -36.31 -10.56 0.50
CA ASP A 5 -35.92 -10.05 1.84
C ASP A 5 -34.40 -9.81 1.73
N GLN A 6 -33.89 -8.67 2.20
CA GLN A 6 -32.46 -8.39 2.22
C GLN A 6 -31.89 -8.72 3.61
N ASN A 7 -31.03 -9.73 3.69
CA ASN A 7 -30.31 -10.07 4.92
C ASN A 7 -29.10 -9.15 5.10
N GLU A 8 -29.23 -8.19 6.01
CA GLU A 8 -28.14 -7.39 6.58
C GLU A 8 -27.29 -8.23 7.55
N SER A 9 -25.96 -8.11 7.45
CA SER A 9 -25.00 -8.74 8.37
C SER A 9 -24.87 -7.92 9.68
N PRO A 10 -24.72 -8.58 10.85
CA PRO A 10 -24.71 -7.89 12.14
C PRO A 10 -23.38 -7.14 12.39
N ARG A 11 -23.48 -5.82 12.54
CA ARG A 11 -22.37 -4.97 13.02
C ARG A 11 -22.22 -5.11 14.54
N VAL A 12 -21.07 -5.63 14.97
CA VAL A 12 -20.63 -5.65 16.37
C VAL A 12 -20.35 -4.21 16.85
N ARG A 13 -21.18 -3.70 17.77
CA ARG A 13 -20.98 -2.41 18.46
C ARG A 13 -19.90 -2.53 19.55
N ARG A 14 -18.86 -1.70 19.50
CA ARG A 14 -17.94 -1.47 20.63
C ARG A 14 -18.49 -0.35 21.54
N PRO A 15 -18.23 -0.35 22.86
CA PRO A 15 -18.80 0.62 23.78
C PRO A 15 -18.10 2.00 23.67
N SER A 16 -18.90 3.06 23.66
CA SER A 16 -18.47 4.45 23.71
C SER A 16 -18.16 4.87 25.16
N LEU A 17 -16.95 5.35 25.41
CA LEU A 17 -16.59 6.00 26.67
C LEU A 17 -17.23 7.39 26.75
N SER A 18 -18.08 7.57 27.75
CA SER A 18 -18.76 8.81 28.11
C SER A 18 -17.79 9.77 28.81
N ASN A 19 -17.62 10.98 28.27
CA ASN A 19 -17.09 12.12 29.04
C ASN A 19 -18.17 13.17 29.17
N SER A 20 -18.74 13.20 30.37
CA SER A 20 -19.73 14.14 30.89
C SER A 20 -19.17 15.55 31.05
N ARG A 21 -19.83 16.54 30.44
CA ARG A 21 -19.84 17.94 30.94
C ARG A 21 -20.91 18.08 32.02
N PRO A 22 -20.72 18.93 33.03
CA PRO A 22 -21.58 20.13 33.17
C PRO A 22 -20.86 21.31 33.87
N PRO A 23 -21.54 22.39 34.30
CA PRO A 23 -22.13 23.46 33.50
C PRO A 23 -21.50 24.84 33.83
N ALA A 24 -22.02 25.91 33.22
CA ALA A 24 -21.46 27.27 33.27
C ALA A 24 -22.11 28.23 34.28
N ARG A 25 -21.29 29.14 34.82
CA ARG A 25 -21.53 30.52 35.35
C ARG A 25 -22.22 30.68 36.73
N PRO A 26 -22.18 31.87 37.40
CA PRO A 26 -21.56 33.19 37.06
C PRO A 26 -20.82 33.92 38.23
N ALA A 27 -20.31 35.15 37.93
CA ALA A 27 -20.03 36.31 38.80
C ALA A 27 -18.96 36.14 39.91
N GLY A 28 -18.05 37.06 40.20
CA GLY A 28 -18.12 38.51 40.23
C GLY A 28 -17.64 38.95 41.61
N ASP A 29 -16.79 39.97 41.65
CA ASP A 29 -16.43 40.80 42.82
C ASP A 29 -15.29 40.35 43.77
N ARG A 30 -14.27 41.24 43.87
CA ARG A 30 -13.54 41.73 45.07
C ARG A 30 -12.84 40.69 45.99
N THR A 31 -11.62 40.88 46.50
CA THR A 31 -10.87 42.09 46.87
C THR A 31 -9.48 41.69 47.43
N ARG A 32 -8.54 42.67 47.41
CA ARG A 32 -7.50 42.99 48.44
C ARG A 32 -6.26 42.07 48.59
N VAL A 33 -5.03 42.56 48.87
CA VAL A 33 -4.48 43.93 49.00
C VAL A 33 -2.94 43.92 49.13
N HIS A 34 -2.32 45.05 48.73
CA HIS A 34 -1.03 45.65 49.15
C HIS A 34 0.31 44.93 48.84
N SER A 35 1.42 45.61 48.55
CA SER A 35 1.80 47.03 48.71
C SER A 35 3.06 47.39 47.88
N LYS A 36 3.12 48.66 47.44
CA LYS A 36 4.30 49.60 47.43
C LYS A 36 5.57 49.18 46.66
N SER A 37 6.33 50.04 46.01
CA SER A 37 6.37 51.50 45.92
C SER A 37 7.20 51.94 44.71
N SER A 38 6.84 53.11 44.21
CA SER A 38 7.51 54.02 43.29
C SER A 38 8.95 54.40 43.66
N GLY A 39 9.77 54.70 42.64
CA GLY A 39 10.97 55.52 42.76
C GLY A 39 11.49 55.93 41.37
N ALA A 40 11.55 57.23 41.10
CA ALA A 40 11.73 57.83 39.79
C ALA A 40 13.11 58.51 39.60
N ARG A 41 13.39 58.89 38.34
CA ARG A 41 14.32 59.93 37.79
C ARG A 41 15.76 59.47 37.46
N PRO A 42 16.50 60.19 36.56
CA PRO A 42 16.26 61.57 36.08
C PRO A 42 16.34 61.83 34.56
N ARG A 43 15.68 62.94 34.16
CA ARG A 43 15.76 63.61 32.84
C ARG A 43 16.95 64.56 32.84
N THR A 44 17.74 64.55 31.77
CA THR A 44 18.79 65.53 31.47
C THR A 44 18.26 66.67 30.61
N ALA A 45 18.75 67.87 30.90
CA ALA A 45 18.29 69.15 30.40
C ALA A 45 19.09 69.66 29.19
N GLY A 46 18.46 70.55 28.41
CA GLY A 46 19.13 71.55 27.58
C GLY A 46 18.26 72.02 26.39
N PRO A 47 18.35 73.27 25.92
CA PRO A 47 18.83 74.50 26.55
C PRO A 47 17.75 75.60 26.65
N ALA A 48 18.05 76.60 27.47
CA ALA A 48 17.24 77.74 27.86
C ALA A 48 16.86 78.70 26.71
N SER A 49 15.64 79.24 26.78
CA SER A 49 15.19 80.38 25.99
C SER A 49 16.00 81.64 26.36
N PRO A 50 16.44 82.46 25.39
CA PRO A 50 17.10 83.72 25.71
C PRO A 50 16.12 84.73 26.34
N PRO A 51 16.60 85.60 27.24
CA PRO A 51 15.78 86.61 27.90
C PRO A 51 15.29 87.66 26.90
N SER A 52 14.08 88.16 27.14
CA SER A 52 13.46 89.27 26.41
C SER A 52 14.37 90.50 26.45
N GLY A 53 15.16 90.69 25.38
CA GLY A 53 16.05 91.83 25.21
C GLY A 53 15.26 93.12 25.10
N ARG A 54 15.37 93.96 26.15
CA ARG A 54 14.94 95.36 26.20
C ARG A 54 15.21 96.05 24.86
N ARG A 55 14.16 96.50 24.19
CA ARG A 55 14.31 97.36 23.01
C ARG A 55 15.02 98.63 23.45
N LEU A 56 16.07 99.00 22.70
CA LEU A 56 16.72 100.29 22.85
C LEU A 56 15.67 101.41 22.67
N PRO A 57 15.70 102.46 23.51
CA PRO A 57 14.85 103.63 23.38
C PRO A 57 14.83 104.20 21.93
N PRO A 58 13.69 104.76 21.47
CA PRO A 58 13.51 105.16 20.07
C PRO A 58 14.58 106.13 19.53
N ASP A 59 15.02 107.06 20.37
CA ASP A 59 16.03 108.07 20.10
C ASP A 59 17.41 107.46 19.76
N ILE A 60 17.76 106.32 20.36
CA ILE A 60 19.01 105.61 20.05
C ILE A 60 18.91 104.85 18.72
N ARG A 61 17.75 104.26 18.41
CA ARG A 61 17.51 103.51 17.16
C ARG A 61 17.51 104.40 15.93
N GLU A 62 17.13 105.67 16.07
CA GLU A 62 17.13 106.64 14.96
C GLU A 62 18.46 107.39 14.81
N SER A 63 19.37 107.29 15.78
CA SER A 63 20.68 107.92 15.70
C SER A 63 21.50 107.43 14.50
N SER A 64 22.13 108.37 13.78
CA SER A 64 23.03 108.10 12.64
C SER A 64 24.16 107.11 13.00
N ARG A 65 24.63 107.15 14.26
CA ARG A 65 25.67 106.25 14.79
C ARG A 65 25.22 104.78 14.83
N TYR A 66 23.97 104.49 15.22
CA TYR A 66 23.45 103.12 15.28
C TYR A 66 23.28 102.49 13.89
N LYS A 67 22.80 103.26 12.90
CA LYS A 67 22.68 102.79 11.52
C LYS A 67 24.05 102.45 10.90
N LYS A 68 25.09 103.24 11.21
CA LYS A 68 26.47 103.02 10.73
C LYS A 68 27.09 101.75 11.31
N SER A 69 26.91 101.47 12.60
CA SER A 69 27.47 100.25 13.23
C SER A 69 26.82 98.97 12.72
N LYS A 70 25.49 98.96 12.53
CA LYS A 70 24.76 97.81 11.96
C LYS A 70 25.22 97.49 10.54
N ARG A 71 25.54 98.51 9.73
CA ARG A 71 26.07 98.33 8.36
C ARG A 71 27.48 97.72 8.37
N MET A 72 28.32 98.09 9.33
CA MET A 72 29.68 97.54 9.48
C MET A 72 29.67 96.06 9.93
N LEU A 73 28.77 95.71 10.84
CA LEU A 73 28.62 94.33 11.32
C LEU A 73 28.21 93.36 10.20
N ARG A 74 27.26 93.77 9.33
CA ARG A 74 26.88 92.98 8.15
C ARG A 74 28.02 92.78 7.15
N LYS A 75 29.02 93.67 7.14
CA LYS A 75 30.15 93.62 6.20
C LYS A 75 31.29 92.71 6.69
N LYS A 76 31.30 92.29 7.96
CA LYS A 76 32.40 91.51 8.57
C LYS A 76 32.10 90.02 8.83
N VAL A 77 30.88 89.55 8.58
CA VAL A 77 30.53 88.13 8.78
C VAL A 77 30.38 87.45 7.42
N SER A 78 31.50 86.99 6.86
CA SER A 78 31.55 86.13 5.67
C SER A 78 32.35 84.87 5.99
N GLY A 79 31.67 83.73 6.09
CA GLY A 79 32.28 82.41 6.15
C GLY A 79 31.30 81.37 5.59
N ARG A 80 31.72 80.63 4.56
CA ARG A 80 31.00 79.47 4.01
C ARG A 80 31.57 78.19 4.64
N PRO A 81 30.77 77.24 5.14
CA PRO A 81 31.28 75.95 5.55
C PRO A 81 31.47 75.02 4.33
N SER A 82 32.65 74.43 4.21
CA SER A 82 32.98 73.39 3.22
C SER A 82 32.78 71.99 3.81
N ARG A 83 31.75 71.28 3.35
CA ARG A 83 31.72 69.81 3.28
C ARG A 83 30.95 69.41 2.02
N SER A 84 31.64 68.80 1.06
CA SER A 84 31.00 68.17 -0.10
C SER A 84 30.25 66.93 0.37
N MET A 85 28.94 67.05 0.60
CA MET A 85 28.07 65.88 0.56
C MET A 85 28.02 65.40 -0.89
N SER A 86 28.56 64.22 -1.16
CA SER A 86 28.24 63.49 -2.39
C SER A 86 26.74 63.20 -2.34
N VAL A 87 25.95 64.01 -3.03
CA VAL A 87 24.52 63.83 -3.16
C VAL A 87 24.32 62.60 -4.05
N VAL A 88 24.21 61.42 -3.44
CA VAL A 88 23.63 60.27 -4.13
C VAL A 88 22.24 60.72 -4.56
N SER A 89 21.95 60.66 -5.85
CA SER A 89 20.64 61.05 -6.35
C SER A 89 19.57 60.24 -5.60
N VAL A 90 18.56 60.92 -5.07
CA VAL A 90 17.45 60.29 -4.31
C VAL A 90 16.89 59.05 -5.04
N PRO A 91 16.76 59.03 -6.39
CA PRO A 91 16.36 57.83 -7.13
C PRO A 91 17.38 56.67 -7.07
N GLY A 92 18.68 56.96 -7.09
CA GLY A 92 19.74 55.94 -7.02
C GLY A 92 19.85 55.28 -5.64
N ALA A 93 19.66 56.06 -4.57
CA ALA A 93 19.61 55.54 -3.20
C ALA A 93 18.36 54.66 -3.00
N LEU A 94 17.19 55.09 -3.48
CA LEU A 94 15.95 54.31 -3.47
C LEU A 94 16.09 52.99 -4.26
N TRP A 95 16.63 53.05 -5.47
CA TRP A 95 16.86 51.86 -6.31
C TRP A 95 17.85 50.88 -5.67
N SER A 96 18.89 51.38 -5.00
CA SER A 96 19.82 50.54 -4.26
C SER A 96 19.16 49.86 -3.04
N GLY A 97 18.20 50.54 -2.40
CA GLY A 97 17.39 49.98 -1.32
C GLY A 97 16.45 48.88 -1.82
N VAL A 98 15.75 49.11 -2.94
CA VAL A 98 14.87 48.12 -3.57
C VAL A 98 15.65 46.89 -4.03
N LYS A 99 16.84 47.06 -4.64
CA LYS A 99 17.72 45.94 -5.02
C LYS A 99 18.16 45.12 -3.82
N LYS A 100 18.56 45.76 -2.72
CA LYS A 100 18.96 45.07 -1.48
C LYS A 100 17.78 44.34 -0.83
N ALA A 101 16.58 44.93 -0.86
CA ALA A 101 15.36 44.29 -0.36
C ALA A 101 14.97 43.07 -1.20
N LEU A 102 15.01 43.18 -2.53
CA LEU A 102 14.77 42.04 -3.43
C LEU A 102 15.81 40.93 -3.23
N LEU A 103 17.09 41.27 -3.14
CA LEU A 103 18.16 40.30 -2.85
C LEU A 103 17.91 39.60 -1.51
N LEU A 104 17.54 40.33 -0.46
CA LEU A 104 17.23 39.76 0.85
C LEU A 104 16.03 38.81 0.79
N ILE A 105 14.97 39.18 0.07
CA ILE A 105 13.79 38.31 -0.13
C ILE A 105 14.19 37.04 -0.88
N THR A 106 15.00 37.16 -1.93
CA THR A 106 15.51 35.99 -2.67
C THR A 106 16.37 35.09 -1.79
N VAL A 107 17.26 35.66 -0.98
CA VAL A 107 18.10 34.89 -0.03
C VAL A 107 17.24 34.19 1.02
N LEU A 108 16.22 34.87 1.57
CA LEU A 108 15.30 34.27 2.53
C LEU A 108 14.46 33.16 1.91
N LEU A 109 14.02 33.32 0.64
CA LEU A 109 13.33 32.27 -0.11
C LEU A 109 14.24 31.07 -0.36
N LEU A 110 15.49 31.29 -0.79
CA LEU A 110 16.47 30.22 -0.99
C LEU A 110 16.80 29.50 0.33
N ALA A 111 16.97 30.25 1.43
CA ALA A 111 17.21 29.68 2.75
C ALA A 111 15.99 28.88 3.26
N ALA A 112 14.78 29.37 3.04
CA ALA A 112 13.56 28.63 3.35
C ALA A 112 13.43 27.36 2.50
N MET A 113 13.71 27.43 1.20
CA MET A 113 13.73 26.23 0.33
C MET A 113 14.80 25.23 0.74
N ALA A 114 16.00 25.68 1.09
CA ALA A 114 17.07 24.82 1.58
C ALA A 114 16.73 24.21 2.95
N PHE A 115 16.07 24.95 3.85
CA PHE A 115 15.63 24.44 5.14
C PHE A 115 14.49 23.42 5.00
N ILE A 116 13.50 23.69 4.15
CA ILE A 116 12.40 22.77 3.85
C ILE A 116 12.95 21.52 3.14
N GLY A 117 13.85 21.69 2.17
CA GLY A 117 14.50 20.60 1.46
C GLY A 117 15.38 19.76 2.39
N GLY A 118 16.20 20.38 3.22
CA GLY A 118 17.08 19.71 4.18
C GLY A 118 16.30 19.01 5.29
N SER A 119 15.26 19.63 5.85
CA SER A 119 14.38 19.01 6.84
C SER A 119 13.59 17.85 6.24
N GLY A 120 13.09 18.01 5.02
CA GLY A 120 12.42 16.95 4.26
C GLY A 120 13.35 15.77 3.98
N LEU A 121 14.59 16.03 3.55
CA LEU A 121 15.62 15.00 3.33
C LEU A 121 16.04 14.32 4.65
N GLY A 122 16.15 15.06 5.75
CA GLY A 122 16.49 14.51 7.07
C GLY A 122 15.38 13.62 7.64
N MET A 123 14.12 14.07 7.57
CA MET A 123 12.95 13.25 7.95
C MET A 123 12.83 12.02 7.06
N LEU A 124 13.08 12.18 5.75
CA LEU A 124 13.07 11.08 4.81
C LEU A 124 14.17 10.05 5.11
N SER A 125 15.41 10.51 5.34
CA SER A 125 16.54 9.65 5.68
C SER A 125 16.30 8.89 7.00
N GLY A 126 15.75 9.58 8.01
CA GLY A 126 15.38 8.95 9.28
C GLY A 126 14.21 7.97 9.16
N TYR A 127 13.35 8.11 8.15
CA TYR A 127 12.27 7.15 7.88
C TYR A 127 12.74 5.98 7.02
N ILE A 128 13.62 6.20 6.05
CA ILE A 128 14.28 5.15 5.27
C ILE A 128 15.05 4.21 6.21
N SER A 129 15.73 4.73 7.23
CA SER A 129 16.43 3.90 8.22
C SER A 129 15.51 3.03 9.08
N THR A 130 14.19 3.28 9.10
CA THR A 130 13.20 2.41 9.74
C THR A 130 12.66 1.32 8.80
N ALA A 131 12.98 1.38 7.51
CA ALA A 131 12.61 0.34 6.57
C ALA A 131 13.32 -0.94 6.97
N ARG A 132 12.57 -1.94 7.43
CA ARG A 132 13.11 -3.28 7.53
C ARG A 132 13.41 -3.78 6.12
N PRO A 133 14.61 -4.33 5.86
CA PRO A 133 14.88 -5.01 4.61
C PRO A 133 13.82 -6.11 4.45
N LEU A 134 13.27 -6.25 3.25
CA LEU A 134 12.49 -7.43 2.95
C LEU A 134 13.46 -8.60 3.04
N GLU A 135 13.21 -9.54 3.96
CA GLU A 135 13.76 -10.89 3.81
C GLU A 135 13.09 -11.45 2.56
N ILE A 136 13.64 -11.12 1.41
CA ILE A 136 13.30 -11.84 0.18
C ILE A 136 13.89 -13.21 0.45
N VAL A 137 13.05 -14.25 0.40
CA VAL A 137 13.49 -15.66 0.42
C VAL A 137 14.76 -15.74 -0.43
N ASP A 138 15.70 -16.61 -0.10
CA ASP A 138 16.57 -17.18 -1.13
C ASP A 138 15.64 -17.87 -2.15
N ILE A 139 15.05 -17.08 -3.03
CA ILE A 139 14.21 -17.51 -4.15
C ILE A 139 15.21 -18.29 -4.98
N LYS A 140 15.30 -19.58 -4.70
CA LYS A 140 16.11 -20.49 -5.48
C LYS A 140 15.65 -20.32 -6.92
N GLU A 141 16.61 -20.21 -7.83
CA GLU A 141 16.37 -20.12 -9.27
C GLU A 141 15.70 -21.40 -9.84
N THR A 142 15.32 -22.36 -8.99
CA THR A 142 14.83 -23.67 -9.39
C THR A 142 13.43 -23.90 -8.85
N TYR A 143 12.51 -24.28 -9.74
CA TYR A 143 11.21 -24.85 -9.40
C TYR A 143 11.41 -26.24 -8.80
N GLU A 144 11.19 -26.35 -7.49
CA GLU A 144 11.20 -27.62 -6.76
C GLU A 144 9.82 -27.82 -6.13
N ALA A 145 9.22 -28.99 -6.32
CA ALA A 145 7.96 -29.33 -5.69
C ALA A 145 8.14 -29.37 -4.16
N THR A 146 7.16 -28.86 -3.42
CA THR A 146 7.14 -28.98 -1.96
C THR A 146 6.59 -30.34 -1.58
N TYR A 147 7.27 -31.06 -0.70
CA TYR A 147 6.85 -32.39 -0.23
C TYR A 147 6.39 -32.31 1.21
N ILE A 148 5.27 -32.94 1.51
CA ILE A 148 4.71 -33.06 2.87
C ILE A 148 4.80 -34.51 3.30
N TYR A 149 5.35 -34.74 4.48
CA TYR A 149 5.58 -36.06 5.06
C TYR A 149 4.76 -36.26 6.34
N ASP A 150 4.30 -37.48 6.57
CA ASP A 150 3.76 -37.90 7.86
C ASP A 150 4.87 -38.07 8.90
N ARG A 151 4.48 -38.41 10.13
CA ARG A 151 5.42 -38.61 11.24
C ARG A 151 6.39 -39.78 11.06
N ASN A 152 6.10 -40.69 10.13
CA ASN A 152 6.93 -41.85 9.80
C ASN A 152 7.89 -41.55 8.64
N GLY A 153 7.87 -40.32 8.10
CA GLY A 153 8.67 -39.92 6.94
C GLY A 153 8.10 -40.40 5.61
N SER A 154 6.86 -40.86 5.55
CA SER A 154 6.20 -41.21 4.29
C SER A 154 5.53 -39.99 3.67
N GLU A 155 5.67 -39.82 2.35
CA GLU A 155 5.03 -38.73 1.62
C GLU A 155 3.51 -38.84 1.68
N ILE A 156 2.84 -37.75 2.08
CA ILE A 156 1.38 -37.64 2.14
C ILE A 156 0.79 -36.61 1.18
N ALA A 157 1.61 -35.68 0.68
CA ALA A 157 1.22 -34.75 -0.38
C ALA A 157 2.45 -34.14 -1.06
N VAL A 158 2.29 -33.81 -2.34
CA VAL A 158 3.27 -33.02 -3.12
C VAL A 158 2.58 -31.76 -3.61
N LEU A 159 3.03 -30.59 -3.18
CA LEU A 159 2.47 -29.33 -3.65
C LEU A 159 3.24 -28.88 -4.90
N THR A 160 2.56 -28.99 -6.04
CA THR A 160 3.05 -28.54 -7.35
C THR A 160 2.33 -27.27 -7.84
N GLY A 161 1.46 -26.68 -7.01
CA GLY A 161 0.58 -25.57 -7.36
C GLY A 161 -0.75 -26.00 -7.99
N SER A 162 -0.77 -27.07 -8.79
CA SER A 162 -1.99 -27.56 -9.49
C SER A 162 -3.07 -28.14 -8.58
N GLN A 163 -2.75 -28.37 -7.30
CA GLN A 163 -3.70 -28.83 -6.30
C GLN A 163 -4.67 -27.75 -5.82
N ASN A 164 -4.34 -26.47 -6.03
CA ASN A 164 -5.20 -25.36 -5.67
C ASN A 164 -5.39 -24.45 -6.88
N ILE A 165 -6.48 -24.67 -7.62
CA ILE A 165 -6.84 -23.88 -8.81
C ILE A 165 -6.93 -22.37 -8.53
N LEU A 166 -7.05 -21.95 -7.27
CA LEU A 166 -7.09 -20.53 -6.91
C LEU A 166 -5.72 -19.87 -6.96
N ARG A 167 -4.64 -20.66 -6.85
CA ARG A 167 -3.24 -20.24 -6.69
C ARG A 167 -2.30 -21.24 -7.34
N GLU A 168 -2.60 -21.60 -8.58
CA GLU A 168 -1.76 -22.50 -9.35
C GLU A 168 -0.55 -21.74 -9.88
N TYR A 169 0.64 -22.27 -9.59
CA TYR A 169 1.91 -21.68 -10.02
C TYR A 169 2.18 -21.97 -11.50
N VAL A 170 2.81 -21.02 -12.18
CA VAL A 170 3.34 -21.19 -13.54
C VAL A 170 4.75 -20.60 -13.65
N PRO A 171 5.73 -21.37 -14.17
CA PRO A 171 7.11 -20.88 -14.32
C PRO A 171 7.23 -19.90 -15.50
N ILE A 172 8.20 -18.99 -15.41
CA ILE A 172 8.46 -17.97 -16.43
C ILE A 172 8.76 -18.56 -17.81
N SER A 173 9.36 -19.75 -17.85
CA SER A 173 9.68 -20.46 -19.11
C SER A 173 8.43 -20.91 -19.89
N ILE A 174 7.30 -21.10 -19.22
CA ILE A 174 6.01 -21.34 -19.86
C ILE A 174 5.37 -20.02 -20.28
N ILE A 175 5.45 -19.00 -19.42
CA ILE A 175 4.91 -17.66 -19.70
C ILE A 175 5.53 -17.06 -20.96
N LYS A 176 6.85 -17.17 -21.12
CA LYS A 176 7.59 -16.67 -22.30
C LYS A 176 7.26 -17.36 -23.62
N LYS A 177 6.49 -18.47 -23.60
CA LYS A 177 5.97 -19.13 -24.80
C LYS A 177 4.59 -18.61 -25.20
N THR A 178 4.06 -17.66 -24.44
CA THR A 178 2.75 -17.02 -24.65
C THR A 178 2.97 -15.53 -24.90
N TYR A 179 1.89 -14.73 -24.88
CA TYR A 179 1.95 -13.27 -24.97
C TYR A 179 1.66 -12.57 -23.61
N ILE A 180 1.63 -13.31 -22.50
CA ILE A 180 1.24 -12.77 -21.19
C ILE A 180 2.22 -11.72 -20.67
N ASP A 181 3.52 -12.02 -20.68
CA ASP A 181 4.57 -11.10 -20.23
C ASP A 181 4.61 -9.85 -21.12
N ASP A 182 4.58 -10.01 -22.44
CA ASP A 182 4.53 -8.90 -23.38
C ASP A 182 3.28 -8.02 -23.20
N ALA A 183 2.12 -8.63 -22.96
CA ALA A 183 0.88 -7.88 -22.69
C ALA A 183 1.00 -7.07 -21.39
N PHE A 184 1.57 -7.65 -20.33
CA PHE A 184 1.82 -6.92 -19.08
C PHE A 184 2.85 -5.81 -19.23
N ILE A 185 3.97 -6.06 -19.91
CA ILE A 185 4.98 -5.05 -20.20
C ILE A 185 4.34 -3.90 -20.98
N ALA A 186 3.57 -4.17 -22.03
CA ALA A 186 2.97 -3.14 -22.87
C ALA A 186 1.97 -2.24 -22.10
N ILE A 187 1.23 -2.77 -21.13
CA ILE A 187 0.17 -2.00 -20.44
C ILE A 187 0.54 -1.49 -19.05
N GLU A 188 1.35 -2.22 -18.29
CA GLU A 188 1.72 -1.88 -16.91
C GLU A 188 3.07 -1.15 -16.84
N ASP A 189 4.03 -1.49 -17.69
CA ASP A 189 5.41 -1.01 -17.58
C ASP A 189 6.21 -1.16 -18.89
N GLU A 190 5.96 -0.29 -19.89
CA GLU A 190 6.55 -0.38 -21.24
C GLU A 190 8.09 -0.43 -21.27
N ARG A 191 8.75 0.02 -20.19
CA ARG A 191 10.20 0.05 -20.05
C ARG A 191 10.73 -0.96 -19.05
N PHE A 192 9.93 -1.94 -18.66
CA PHE A 192 10.26 -2.96 -17.67
C PHE A 192 11.67 -3.50 -17.85
N GLU A 193 12.05 -3.89 -19.07
CA GLU A 193 13.36 -4.48 -19.36
C GLU A 193 14.56 -3.54 -19.14
N THR A 194 14.33 -2.23 -19.21
CA THR A 194 15.41 -1.23 -19.28
C THR A 194 15.68 -0.50 -17.97
N HIS A 195 14.65 -0.35 -17.12
CA HIS A 195 14.79 0.35 -15.85
C HIS A 195 15.29 -0.57 -14.72
N LYS A 196 15.65 0.01 -13.57
CA LYS A 196 16.16 -0.72 -12.40
C LYS A 196 15.28 -0.45 -11.19
N GLY A 197 14.18 -1.19 -11.07
CA GLY A 197 13.23 -1.13 -9.96
C GLY A 197 12.21 -0.01 -10.09
N ILE A 198 12.66 1.19 -10.42
CA ILE A 198 11.81 2.36 -10.64
C ILE A 198 12.04 2.96 -12.02
N ASP A 199 11.04 3.65 -12.56
CA ASP A 199 11.14 4.39 -13.82
C ASP A 199 11.11 5.91 -13.59
N PRO A 200 12.28 6.59 -13.56
CA PRO A 200 12.36 8.02 -13.32
C PRO A 200 11.64 8.86 -14.38
N LYS A 201 11.66 8.47 -15.66
CA LYS A 201 10.99 9.28 -16.69
C LYS A 201 9.47 9.15 -16.58
N ARG A 202 8.95 7.98 -16.18
CA ARG A 202 7.51 7.82 -15.94
C ARG A 202 7.05 8.57 -14.70
N ILE A 203 7.87 8.58 -13.64
CA ILE A 203 7.62 9.41 -12.45
C ILE A 203 7.61 10.89 -12.82
N ALA A 204 8.60 11.39 -13.57
CA ALA A 204 8.67 12.78 -14.00
C ALA A 204 7.46 13.18 -14.87
N ASN A 205 7.08 12.33 -15.83
CA ASN A 205 5.91 12.55 -16.69
C ASN A 205 4.61 12.58 -15.87
N SER A 206 4.44 11.66 -14.91
CA SER A 206 3.28 11.63 -14.03
C SER A 206 3.19 12.90 -13.18
N ILE A 207 4.30 13.37 -12.62
CA ILE A 207 4.34 14.61 -11.84
C ILE A 207 4.01 15.82 -12.72
N GLY A 208 4.61 15.91 -13.92
CA GLY A 208 4.32 16.99 -14.88
C GLY A 208 2.83 17.05 -15.25
N ASN A 209 2.20 15.90 -15.49
CA ASN A 209 0.78 15.82 -15.81
C ASN A 209 -0.13 16.28 -14.66
N ILE A 210 0.25 16.06 -13.40
CA ILE A 210 -0.50 16.57 -12.23
C ILE A 210 -0.44 18.10 -12.16
N PHE A 211 0.72 18.70 -12.45
CA PHE A 211 0.89 20.14 -12.40
C PHE A 211 0.25 20.86 -13.60
N LEU A 212 0.17 20.20 -14.76
CA LEU A 212 -0.42 20.75 -15.98
C LEU A 212 -1.92 20.46 -16.12
N SER A 213 -2.40 19.36 -15.57
CA SER A 213 -3.82 18.98 -15.57
C SER A 213 -4.38 19.23 -14.18
N PHE A 214 -5.23 20.23 -14.01
CA PHE A 214 -5.92 20.53 -12.74
C PHE A 214 -6.77 19.34 -12.23
N GLY A 215 -6.15 18.34 -11.60
CA GLY A 215 -6.81 17.22 -10.93
C GLY A 215 -6.88 15.89 -11.71
N GLY A 216 -5.98 15.62 -12.66
CA GLY A 216 -5.92 14.30 -13.31
C GLY A 216 -5.39 13.19 -12.38
N ASP A 217 -6.09 12.05 -12.34
CA ASP A 217 -5.75 10.88 -11.55
C ASP A 217 -4.36 10.29 -11.89
N THR A 218 -3.55 10.00 -10.87
CA THR A 218 -2.14 9.57 -10.96
C THR A 218 -1.94 8.06 -11.15
N HIS A 219 -2.91 7.39 -11.76
CA HIS A 219 -2.86 5.93 -11.97
C HIS A 219 -1.91 5.64 -13.14
N GLY A 220 -0.75 5.02 -12.86
CA GLY A 220 0.17 4.54 -13.91
C GLY A 220 1.67 4.81 -13.69
N ALA A 221 2.08 5.45 -12.59
CA ALA A 221 3.50 5.71 -12.35
C ALA A 221 4.30 4.51 -11.79
N SER A 222 3.63 3.43 -11.34
CA SER A 222 4.29 2.33 -10.60
C SER A 222 4.75 1.17 -11.49
N THR A 223 5.97 0.67 -11.28
CA THR A 223 6.61 -0.38 -12.12
C THR A 223 6.09 -1.76 -11.75
N ILE A 224 6.27 -2.75 -12.61
CA ILE A 224 5.96 -4.14 -12.28
C ILE A 224 6.74 -4.55 -11.01
N THR A 225 8.02 -4.20 -10.92
CA THR A 225 8.86 -4.46 -9.72
C THR A 225 8.28 -3.83 -8.45
N GLN A 226 7.78 -2.59 -8.54
CA GLN A 226 7.11 -1.92 -7.43
C GLN A 226 5.79 -2.61 -7.05
N GLN A 227 5.02 -3.07 -8.03
CA GLN A 227 3.81 -3.86 -7.79
C GLN A 227 4.14 -5.17 -7.07
N VAL A 228 5.21 -5.87 -7.48
CA VAL A 228 5.72 -7.06 -6.80
C VAL A 228 6.09 -6.75 -5.35
N VAL A 229 6.90 -5.72 -5.08
CA VAL A 229 7.25 -5.29 -3.71
C VAL A 229 6.01 -4.98 -2.87
N LYS A 230 5.01 -4.32 -3.45
CA LYS A 230 3.75 -4.04 -2.77
C LYS A 230 3.04 -5.35 -2.38
N MET A 231 2.91 -6.29 -3.32
CA MET A 231 2.28 -7.59 -3.08
C MET A 231 3.05 -8.42 -2.05
N MET A 232 4.38 -8.43 -2.10
CA MET A 232 5.25 -9.16 -1.14
C MET A 232 5.14 -8.63 0.29
N SER A 233 4.95 -7.33 0.45
CA SER A 233 4.88 -6.69 1.77
C SER A 233 3.45 -6.61 2.34
N GLY A 234 2.41 -6.82 1.52
CA GLY A 234 1.02 -6.68 1.94
C GLY A 234 0.65 -5.26 2.39
N ALA A 235 1.44 -4.27 2.02
CA ALA A 235 1.30 -2.89 2.45
C ALA A 235 0.27 -2.13 1.60
N ASP A 236 -0.77 -1.59 2.23
CA ASP A 236 -1.82 -0.82 1.54
C ASP A 236 -1.84 0.69 1.85
N ASP A 237 -0.94 1.18 2.72
CA ASP A 237 -0.88 2.60 3.07
C ASP A 237 -0.30 3.48 1.94
N ARG A 238 -1.05 4.48 1.51
CA ARG A 238 -0.66 5.46 0.48
C ARG A 238 0.06 6.69 1.07
N SER A 239 1.08 6.49 1.89
CA SER A 239 1.88 7.61 2.41
C SER A 239 3.13 7.84 1.55
N ALA A 240 3.49 9.11 1.32
CA ALA A 240 4.69 9.46 0.56
C ALA A 240 5.98 8.84 1.15
N PRO A 241 6.19 8.79 2.48
CA PRO A 241 7.34 8.11 3.05
C PRO A 241 7.39 6.61 2.73
N ARG A 242 6.24 5.92 2.75
CA ARG A 242 6.18 4.48 2.43
C ARG A 242 6.43 4.22 0.94
N LYS A 243 6.02 5.13 0.06
CA LYS A 243 6.33 5.04 -1.37
C LYS A 243 7.83 5.11 -1.65
N ILE A 244 8.60 5.85 -0.84
CA ILE A 244 10.07 5.90 -1.00
C ILE A 244 10.74 4.62 -0.51
N GLN A 245 10.23 4.00 0.57
CA GLN A 245 10.67 2.65 0.96
C GLN A 245 10.32 1.60 -0.09
N GLU A 246 9.17 1.72 -0.77
CA GLU A 246 8.81 0.85 -1.89
C GLU A 246 9.81 1.00 -3.05
N TRP A 247 10.26 2.22 -3.34
CA TRP A 247 11.27 2.47 -4.37
C TRP A 247 12.62 1.83 -4.03
N GLU A 248 13.08 2.01 -2.80
CA GLU A 248 14.33 1.41 -2.33
C GLU A 248 14.26 -0.12 -2.38
N ARG A 249 13.18 -0.72 -1.87
CA ARG A 249 12.93 -2.17 -1.95
C ARG A 249 12.83 -2.68 -3.38
N ALA A 250 12.24 -1.92 -4.31
CA ALA A 250 12.17 -2.31 -5.71
C ALA A 250 13.56 -2.32 -6.36
N ILE A 251 14.39 -1.32 -6.07
CA ILE A 251 15.77 -1.28 -6.53
C ILE A 251 16.56 -2.46 -5.95
N ASP A 252 16.38 -2.76 -4.66
CA ASP A 252 17.07 -3.87 -4.01
C ASP A 252 16.60 -5.25 -4.48
N LEU A 253 15.32 -5.39 -4.83
CA LEU A 253 14.78 -6.60 -5.44
C LEU A 253 15.46 -6.88 -6.79
N GLU A 254 15.65 -5.87 -7.65
CA GLU A 254 16.32 -6.06 -8.95
C GLU A 254 17.84 -6.25 -8.87
N LYS A 255 18.45 -6.02 -7.70
CA LYS A 255 19.85 -6.41 -7.49
C LYS A 255 19.98 -7.90 -7.20
N ARG A 256 18.89 -8.56 -6.80
CA ARG A 256 18.86 -9.96 -6.37
C ARG A 256 18.18 -10.87 -7.39
N LEU A 257 17.16 -10.37 -8.07
CA LEU A 257 16.44 -11.07 -9.14
C LEU A 257 16.62 -10.34 -10.47
N ASP A 258 16.72 -11.12 -11.53
CA ASP A 258 16.60 -10.61 -12.88
C ASP A 258 15.13 -10.30 -13.25
N LYS A 259 14.93 -9.77 -14.46
CA LYS A 259 13.60 -9.37 -14.95
C LYS A 259 12.65 -10.56 -15.05
N ASP A 260 13.18 -11.74 -15.38
CA ASP A 260 12.42 -12.98 -15.48
C ASP A 260 11.91 -13.41 -14.10
N GLY A 261 12.75 -13.42 -13.07
CA GLY A 261 12.33 -13.74 -11.71
C GLY A 261 11.31 -12.73 -11.16
N ILE A 262 11.46 -11.43 -11.49
CA ILE A 262 10.47 -10.41 -11.11
C ILE A 262 9.14 -10.62 -11.82
N MET A 263 9.17 -10.91 -13.13
CA MET A 263 7.97 -11.18 -13.90
C MET A 263 7.28 -12.46 -13.42
N GLU A 264 8.04 -13.49 -13.08
CA GLU A 264 7.52 -14.74 -12.52
C GLU A 264 6.76 -14.50 -11.21
N LEU A 265 7.38 -13.76 -10.28
CA LEU A 265 6.73 -13.35 -9.04
C LEU A 265 5.46 -12.54 -9.32
N PHE A 266 5.52 -11.63 -10.29
CA PHE A 266 4.39 -10.80 -10.67
C PHE A 266 3.21 -11.65 -11.16
N VAL A 267 3.41 -12.47 -12.19
CA VAL A 267 2.32 -13.25 -12.81
C VAL A 267 1.72 -14.30 -11.87
N ASN A 268 2.44 -14.72 -10.82
CA ASN A 268 1.95 -15.67 -9.83
C ASN A 268 1.27 -14.99 -8.60
N MET A 269 1.60 -13.75 -8.27
CA MET A 269 1.00 -13.03 -7.13
C MET A 269 -0.11 -12.05 -7.52
N VAL A 270 -0.22 -11.73 -8.80
CA VAL A 270 -1.12 -10.69 -9.28
C VAL A 270 -2.60 -11.08 -9.07
N PRO A 271 -3.44 -10.19 -8.51
CA PRO A 271 -4.86 -10.48 -8.30
C PRO A 271 -5.62 -10.51 -9.63
N MET A 272 -6.40 -11.56 -9.84
CA MET A 272 -7.08 -11.82 -11.11
C MET A 272 -8.60 -11.74 -11.05
N GLY A 273 -9.14 -11.12 -9.99
CA GLY A 273 -10.58 -10.96 -9.81
C GLY A 273 -11.20 -12.06 -8.94
N GLY A 274 -12.16 -11.68 -8.10
CA GLY A 274 -12.77 -12.59 -7.14
C GLY A 274 -11.73 -13.18 -6.17
N GLN A 275 -11.60 -14.51 -6.19
CA GLN A 275 -10.72 -15.28 -5.32
C GLN A 275 -9.44 -15.78 -6.02
N TYR A 276 -9.28 -15.51 -7.32
CA TYR A 276 -8.17 -16.01 -8.13
C TYR A 276 -6.96 -15.10 -8.00
N VAL A 277 -5.80 -15.71 -7.75
CA VAL A 277 -4.50 -15.05 -7.70
C VAL A 277 -3.56 -15.80 -8.64
N GLY A 278 -2.87 -15.06 -9.50
CA GLY A 278 -1.99 -15.59 -10.53
C GLY A 278 -2.69 -15.89 -11.85
N VAL A 279 -1.94 -15.78 -12.94
CA VAL A 279 -2.45 -15.92 -14.33
C VAL A 279 -2.95 -17.34 -14.64
N GLN A 280 -2.30 -18.36 -14.08
CA GLN A 280 -2.64 -19.77 -14.32
C GLN A 280 -3.99 -20.14 -13.71
N SER A 281 -4.21 -19.73 -12.46
CA SER A 281 -5.51 -19.80 -11.80
C SER A 281 -6.61 -19.12 -12.63
N ALA A 282 -6.33 -17.95 -13.18
CA ALA A 282 -7.28 -17.18 -13.97
C ALA A 282 -7.59 -17.82 -15.34
N ALA A 283 -6.57 -18.35 -16.01
CA ALA A 283 -6.72 -19.05 -17.30
C ALA A 283 -7.68 -20.24 -17.17
N LYS A 284 -7.46 -21.09 -16.16
CA LYS A 284 -8.34 -22.23 -15.88
C LYS A 284 -9.73 -21.79 -15.45
N ALA A 285 -9.82 -20.78 -14.58
CA ALA A 285 -11.09 -20.30 -14.07
C ALA A 285 -11.98 -19.62 -15.12
N TYR A 286 -11.39 -18.89 -16.06
CA TYR A 286 -12.13 -18.07 -17.02
C TYR A 286 -12.25 -18.71 -18.40
N PHE A 287 -11.23 -19.46 -18.84
CA PHE A 287 -11.19 -20.07 -20.17
C PHE A 287 -11.16 -21.60 -20.13
N GLY A 288 -10.95 -22.22 -18.97
CA GLY A 288 -10.80 -23.68 -18.87
C GLY A 288 -9.52 -24.21 -19.50
N LYS A 289 -8.50 -23.34 -19.64
CA LYS A 289 -7.25 -23.62 -20.35
C LYS A 289 -6.06 -23.47 -19.42
N ASP A 290 -5.00 -24.24 -19.69
CA ASP A 290 -3.68 -23.93 -19.15
C ASP A 290 -3.14 -22.65 -19.81
N VAL A 291 -2.30 -21.87 -19.11
CA VAL A 291 -1.76 -20.61 -19.65
C VAL A 291 -1.02 -20.82 -20.96
N SER A 292 -0.34 -21.96 -21.12
CA SER A 292 0.37 -22.35 -22.35
C SER A 292 -0.54 -22.51 -23.56
N GLU A 293 -1.85 -22.62 -23.38
CA GLU A 293 -2.84 -22.82 -24.45
C GLU A 293 -3.59 -21.53 -24.79
N LEU A 294 -3.31 -20.43 -24.09
CA LEU A 294 -3.95 -19.15 -24.34
C LEU A 294 -3.47 -18.54 -25.66
N ASP A 295 -4.42 -17.98 -26.40
CA ASP A 295 -4.10 -17.15 -27.55
C ASP A 295 -3.84 -15.68 -27.15
N LEU A 296 -3.37 -14.88 -28.12
CA LEU A 296 -3.05 -13.47 -27.91
C LEU A 296 -4.21 -12.65 -27.31
N ALA A 297 -5.45 -12.89 -27.74
CA ALA A 297 -6.61 -12.15 -27.26
C ALA A 297 -6.91 -12.51 -25.80
N GLU A 298 -6.82 -13.80 -25.45
CA GLU A 298 -6.96 -14.28 -24.08
C GLU A 298 -5.83 -13.76 -23.17
N CYS A 299 -4.58 -13.73 -23.64
CA CYS A 299 -3.45 -13.14 -22.92
C CYS A 299 -3.68 -11.65 -22.63
N ALA A 300 -4.04 -10.87 -23.66
CA ALA A 300 -4.34 -9.45 -23.52
C ALA A 300 -5.53 -9.19 -22.60
N PHE A 301 -6.51 -10.10 -22.58
CA PHE A 301 -7.66 -10.02 -21.68
C PHE A 301 -7.24 -10.19 -20.22
N LEU A 302 -6.48 -11.24 -19.90
CA LEU A 302 -5.98 -11.46 -18.53
C LEU A 302 -5.10 -10.31 -18.06
N ALA A 303 -4.24 -9.77 -18.93
CA ALA A 303 -3.38 -8.63 -18.60
C ALA A 303 -4.18 -7.36 -18.23
N GLY A 304 -5.45 -7.26 -18.64
CA GLY A 304 -6.33 -6.14 -18.32
C GLY A 304 -6.95 -6.16 -16.94
N ILE A 305 -6.91 -7.30 -16.24
CA ILE A 305 -7.62 -7.48 -14.97
C ILE A 305 -6.93 -6.81 -13.78
N PRO A 306 -5.61 -6.97 -13.56
CA PRO A 306 -4.95 -6.65 -12.30
C PRO A 306 -5.04 -5.21 -11.80
N ASN A 307 -5.10 -4.24 -12.70
CA ASN A 307 -5.14 -2.83 -12.35
C ASN A 307 -6.37 -2.51 -11.46
N LEU A 308 -7.53 -3.09 -11.79
CA LEU A 308 -8.79 -2.92 -11.04
C LEU A 308 -9.58 -4.23 -11.04
N PRO A 309 -9.16 -5.24 -10.27
CA PRO A 309 -9.64 -6.62 -10.40
C PRO A 309 -11.13 -6.74 -10.11
N SER A 310 -11.68 -5.88 -9.24
CA SER A 310 -13.13 -5.82 -8.98
C SER A 310 -13.92 -5.23 -10.16
N ILE A 311 -13.36 -4.26 -10.88
CA ILE A 311 -14.01 -3.57 -12.01
C ILE A 311 -13.93 -4.42 -13.27
N TYR A 312 -12.85 -5.18 -13.44
CA TYR A 312 -12.59 -6.04 -14.59
C TYR A 312 -12.93 -7.51 -14.32
N ASN A 313 -13.60 -7.84 -13.22
CA ASN A 313 -13.92 -9.22 -12.83
C ASN A 313 -14.80 -9.92 -13.90
N PRO A 314 -14.27 -10.92 -14.62
CA PRO A 314 -15.00 -11.61 -15.68
C PRO A 314 -16.20 -12.43 -15.18
N ALA A 315 -16.27 -12.71 -13.87
CA ALA A 315 -17.40 -13.39 -13.25
C ALA A 315 -18.69 -12.53 -13.21
N THR A 316 -18.63 -11.27 -13.63
CA THR A 316 -19.78 -10.38 -13.75
C THR A 316 -19.92 -9.89 -15.19
N GLU A 317 -21.15 -9.74 -15.69
CA GLU A 317 -21.40 -9.22 -17.05
C GLU A 317 -20.83 -7.82 -17.28
N HIS A 318 -20.84 -6.97 -16.24
CA HIS A 318 -20.23 -5.64 -16.34
C HIS A 318 -18.70 -5.73 -16.37
N GLY A 319 -18.10 -6.53 -15.48
CA GLY A 319 -16.65 -6.68 -15.43
C GLY A 319 -16.07 -7.35 -16.68
N LYS A 320 -16.74 -8.38 -17.21
CA LYS A 320 -16.41 -9.01 -18.49
C LYS A 320 -16.38 -8.00 -19.64
N ARG A 321 -17.41 -7.16 -19.77
CA ARG A 321 -17.45 -6.10 -20.80
C ARG A 321 -16.35 -5.04 -20.60
N ASN A 322 -16.03 -4.70 -19.36
CA ASN A 322 -14.94 -3.77 -19.06
C ASN A 322 -13.58 -4.36 -19.45
N ALA A 323 -13.35 -5.63 -19.10
CA ALA A 323 -12.14 -6.36 -19.43
C ALA A 323 -11.96 -6.52 -20.95
N LEU A 324 -13.04 -6.81 -21.70
CA LEU A 324 -12.99 -6.84 -23.17
C LEU A 324 -12.61 -5.48 -23.78
N ARG A 325 -13.08 -4.36 -23.21
CA ARG A 325 -12.66 -3.02 -23.66
C ARG A 325 -11.20 -2.76 -23.34
N ARG A 326 -10.74 -3.17 -22.15
CA ARG A 326 -9.35 -3.04 -21.71
C ARG A 326 -8.42 -3.89 -22.57
N MET A 327 -8.81 -5.12 -22.91
CA MET A 327 -8.11 -6.02 -23.83
C MET A 327 -7.78 -5.34 -25.16
N ARG A 328 -8.75 -4.64 -25.78
CA ARG A 328 -8.50 -3.91 -27.05
C ARG A 328 -7.46 -2.80 -26.90
N ILE A 329 -7.45 -2.11 -25.76
CA ILE A 329 -6.43 -1.10 -25.45
C ILE A 329 -5.05 -1.76 -25.32
N ILE A 330 -4.99 -2.94 -24.69
CA ILE A 330 -3.75 -3.70 -24.52
C ILE A 330 -3.22 -4.18 -25.87
N LEU A 331 -4.07 -4.75 -26.71
CA LEU A 331 -3.70 -5.14 -28.08
C LEU A 331 -3.15 -3.94 -28.88
N ALA A 332 -3.78 -2.77 -28.77
CA ALA A 332 -3.29 -1.56 -29.45
C ALA A 332 -1.93 -1.11 -28.90
N LYS A 333 -1.72 -1.24 -27.58
CA LYS A 333 -0.43 -0.96 -26.93
C LYS A 333 0.67 -1.95 -27.31
N MET A 334 0.34 -3.23 -27.44
CA MET A 334 1.26 -4.25 -27.91
C MET A 334 1.68 -4.00 -29.37
N LEU A 335 0.75 -3.54 -30.22
CA LEU A 335 1.08 -3.12 -31.58
C LEU A 335 1.97 -1.86 -31.58
N GLU A 336 1.63 -0.83 -30.78
CA GLU A 336 2.42 0.41 -30.64
C GLU A 336 3.85 0.15 -30.17
N THR A 337 4.04 -0.85 -29.31
CA THR A 337 5.34 -1.26 -28.75
C THR A 337 6.02 -2.38 -29.54
N GLU A 338 5.52 -2.68 -30.74
CA GLU A 338 6.08 -3.66 -31.69
C GLU A 338 6.18 -5.09 -31.11
N LYS A 339 5.33 -5.42 -30.13
CA LYS A 339 5.23 -6.77 -29.53
C LYS A 339 4.43 -7.74 -30.38
N ILE A 340 3.56 -7.21 -31.23
CA ILE A 340 2.75 -7.98 -32.19
C ILE A 340 2.73 -7.26 -33.54
N THR A 341 2.45 -8.02 -34.59
CA THR A 341 2.24 -7.51 -35.94
C THR A 341 0.83 -6.96 -36.13
N ASP A 342 0.63 -6.13 -37.16
CA ASP A 342 -0.72 -5.66 -37.53
C ASP A 342 -1.66 -6.82 -37.87
N ALA A 343 -1.16 -7.89 -38.50
CA ALA A 343 -1.94 -9.08 -38.81
C ALA A 343 -2.45 -9.79 -37.54
N GLU A 344 -1.57 -10.03 -36.56
CA GLU A 344 -1.95 -10.60 -35.25
C GLU A 344 -2.92 -9.71 -34.49
N TYR A 345 -2.73 -8.38 -34.55
CA TYR A 345 -3.62 -7.41 -33.94
C TYR A 345 -5.04 -7.49 -34.53
N GLN A 346 -5.17 -7.49 -35.87
CA GLN A 346 -6.48 -7.61 -36.53
C GLN A 346 -7.13 -8.98 -36.28
N ASP A 347 -6.36 -10.07 -36.27
CA ASP A 347 -6.89 -11.40 -35.94
C ASP A 347 -7.44 -11.45 -34.51
N ALA A 348 -6.66 -10.96 -33.54
CA ALA A 348 -7.05 -10.92 -32.13
C ALA A 348 -8.29 -10.05 -31.88
N LEU A 349 -8.47 -8.94 -32.61
CA LEU A 349 -9.66 -8.08 -32.50
C LEU A 349 -10.95 -8.75 -33.00
N ASN A 350 -10.83 -9.63 -34.00
CA ASN A 350 -11.96 -10.32 -34.62
C ASN A 350 -12.31 -11.65 -33.93
N ARG A 351 -11.50 -12.05 -32.94
CA ARG A 351 -11.68 -13.30 -32.22
C ARG A 351 -12.71 -13.16 -31.09
N GLU A 352 -13.58 -14.17 -30.99
CA GLU A 352 -14.53 -14.28 -29.88
C GLU A 352 -13.90 -15.06 -28.72
N LEU A 353 -13.92 -14.48 -27.52
CA LEU A 353 -13.44 -15.15 -26.31
C LEU A 353 -14.54 -16.03 -25.73
N ILE A 354 -14.24 -17.33 -25.58
CA ILE A 354 -15.15 -18.32 -25.01
C ILE A 354 -14.83 -18.49 -23.53
N PHE A 355 -15.80 -18.18 -22.67
CA PHE A 355 -15.64 -18.29 -21.22
C PHE A 355 -16.31 -19.56 -20.71
N VAL A 356 -15.65 -20.26 -19.78
CA VAL A 356 -16.24 -21.45 -19.16
C VAL A 356 -17.37 -21.08 -18.20
N SER A 357 -18.39 -21.93 -18.14
CA SER A 357 -19.47 -21.79 -17.18
C SER A 357 -19.01 -22.26 -15.80
N LYS A 358 -19.58 -21.68 -14.73
CA LYS A 358 -19.22 -22.00 -13.33
C LYS A 358 -19.44 -23.47 -12.95
N GLN A 359 -20.06 -24.27 -13.81
CA GLN A 359 -20.35 -25.69 -13.59
C GLN A 359 -19.28 -26.64 -14.15
N ASP A 360 -18.31 -26.16 -14.93
CA ASP A 360 -17.38 -27.03 -15.67
C ASP A 360 -15.97 -27.17 -15.03
N THR A 361 -15.70 -26.52 -13.89
CA THR A 361 -14.40 -26.67 -13.19
C THR A 361 -14.36 -27.90 -12.30
N GLY A 362 -14.67 -29.06 -12.88
CA GLY A 362 -14.47 -30.36 -12.27
C GLY A 362 -13.40 -31.13 -13.03
N SER A 363 -12.47 -31.74 -12.28
CA SER A 363 -11.55 -32.82 -12.68
C SER A 363 -10.08 -32.41 -12.84
N GLY A 364 -9.24 -32.95 -11.94
CA GLY A 364 -7.80 -33.12 -12.22
C GLY A 364 -6.87 -33.12 -11.00
N SER A 365 -7.25 -32.46 -9.90
CA SER A 365 -6.32 -32.26 -8.78
C SER A 365 -6.49 -33.33 -7.69
N SER A 366 -5.38 -33.89 -7.20
CA SER A 366 -5.39 -34.74 -6.00
C SER A 366 -5.99 -33.95 -4.83
N VAL A 367 -7.05 -34.51 -4.23
CA VAL A 367 -7.72 -33.89 -3.09
C VAL A 367 -6.95 -34.24 -1.82
N ASN A 368 -6.33 -33.23 -1.21
CA ASN A 368 -5.62 -33.30 0.05
C ASN A 368 -6.57 -33.64 1.20
N SER A 369 -6.06 -34.25 2.26
CA SER A 369 -6.84 -34.40 3.50
C SER A 369 -7.08 -33.04 4.17
N TYR A 370 -8.06 -32.97 5.07
CA TYR A 370 -8.29 -31.78 5.89
C TYR A 370 -7.08 -31.41 6.76
N PHE A 371 -6.32 -32.41 7.20
CA PHE A 371 -5.08 -32.21 7.95
C PHE A 371 -4.03 -31.53 7.07
N VAL A 372 -3.81 -32.02 5.85
CA VAL A 372 -2.84 -31.42 4.91
C VAL A 372 -3.21 -29.97 4.60
N ASP A 373 -4.50 -29.68 4.35
CA ASP A 373 -4.96 -28.29 4.15
C ASP A 373 -4.69 -27.42 5.40
N ALA A 374 -4.83 -27.97 6.61
CA ALA A 374 -4.51 -27.24 7.84
C ALA A 374 -3.00 -26.99 7.99
N VAL A 375 -2.16 -27.97 7.68
CA VAL A 375 -0.68 -27.83 7.66
C VAL A 375 -0.25 -26.73 6.70
N ILE A 376 -0.78 -26.71 5.48
CA ILE A 376 -0.46 -25.67 4.50
C ILE A 376 -0.80 -24.28 5.05
N ASN A 377 -2.00 -24.11 5.64
CA ASN A 377 -2.41 -22.83 6.22
C ASN A 377 -1.54 -22.43 7.43
N GLU A 378 -1.12 -23.40 8.24
CA GLU A 378 -0.21 -23.16 9.37
C GLU A 378 1.16 -22.71 8.86
N VAL A 379 1.75 -23.39 7.88
CA VAL A 379 3.05 -23.01 7.30
C VAL A 379 2.99 -21.61 6.69
N ILE A 380 1.93 -21.28 5.93
CA ILE A 380 1.72 -19.92 5.41
C ILE A 380 1.68 -18.91 6.56
N THR A 381 0.92 -19.19 7.62
CA THR A 381 0.81 -18.31 8.79
C THR A 381 2.16 -18.12 9.47
N GLN A 382 2.93 -19.19 9.65
CA GLN A 382 4.26 -19.13 10.25
C GLN A 382 5.24 -18.33 9.38
N LEU A 383 5.21 -18.48 8.05
CA LEU A 383 6.01 -17.64 7.15
C LEU A 383 5.64 -16.16 7.26
N MET A 384 4.34 -15.83 7.37
CA MET A 384 3.91 -14.45 7.59
C MET A 384 4.42 -13.89 8.92
N VAL A 385 4.34 -14.66 10.01
CA VAL A 385 4.76 -14.23 11.35
C VAL A 385 6.28 -14.13 11.47
N GLN A 386 6.99 -15.18 11.06
CA GLN A 386 8.43 -15.31 11.28
C GLN A 386 9.24 -14.49 10.28
N ARG A 387 8.77 -14.38 9.03
CA ARG A 387 9.49 -13.71 7.94
C ARG A 387 8.88 -12.38 7.51
N GLY A 388 7.70 -12.04 8.04
CA GLY A 388 6.98 -10.82 7.64
C GLY A 388 6.44 -10.87 6.22
N TYR A 389 6.25 -12.06 5.65
CA TYR A 389 5.70 -12.21 4.30
C TYR A 389 4.25 -11.77 4.27
N SER A 390 3.83 -11.21 3.13
CA SER A 390 2.41 -11.18 2.81
C SER A 390 1.87 -12.60 2.63
N TYR A 391 0.56 -12.74 2.72
CA TYR A 391 -0.10 -14.00 2.44
C TYR A 391 0.20 -14.52 1.02
N GLN A 392 0.27 -13.62 0.03
CA GLN A 392 0.58 -13.95 -1.36
C GLN A 392 1.99 -14.54 -1.49
N LEU A 393 3.00 -13.87 -0.91
CA LEU A 393 4.37 -14.34 -0.96
C LEU A 393 4.55 -15.64 -0.18
N ALA A 394 3.95 -15.76 1.01
CA ALA A 394 3.98 -16.99 1.79
C ALA A 394 3.31 -18.16 1.05
N SER A 395 2.21 -17.90 0.33
CA SER A 395 1.57 -18.91 -0.52
C SER A 395 2.51 -19.34 -1.63
N VAL A 396 3.07 -18.40 -2.40
CA VAL A 396 4.05 -18.71 -3.45
C VAL A 396 5.20 -19.55 -2.88
N ALA A 397 5.74 -19.17 -1.72
CA ALA A 397 6.82 -19.90 -1.08
C ALA A 397 6.47 -21.36 -0.77
N VAL A 398 5.26 -21.61 -0.28
CA VAL A 398 4.80 -22.97 0.03
C VAL A 398 4.60 -23.82 -1.23
N TYR A 399 4.15 -23.23 -2.33
CA TYR A 399 3.90 -23.97 -3.59
C TYR A 399 5.09 -24.01 -4.56
N GLN A 400 6.16 -23.23 -4.33
CA GLN A 400 7.27 -23.05 -5.30
C GLN A 400 8.67 -23.41 -4.77
N HIS A 401 8.95 -23.32 -3.47
CA HIS A 401 10.34 -23.29 -2.99
C HIS A 401 10.88 -24.62 -2.47
N GLY A 402 10.35 -25.76 -2.95
CA GLY A 402 10.90 -27.06 -2.60
C GLY A 402 10.93 -27.32 -1.10
N LEU A 403 9.93 -26.83 -0.37
CA LEU A 403 9.89 -27.02 1.07
C LEU A 403 9.76 -28.52 1.35
N THR A 404 10.47 -28.97 2.38
CA THR A 404 10.23 -30.27 3.00
C THR A 404 9.45 -29.99 4.28
N ILE A 405 8.18 -30.40 4.32
CA ILE A 405 7.27 -30.16 5.43
C ILE A 405 7.05 -31.49 6.15
N GLU A 406 7.75 -31.69 7.26
CA GLU A 406 7.53 -32.83 8.14
C GLU A 406 6.38 -32.52 9.11
N THR A 407 5.45 -33.45 9.26
CA THR A 407 4.24 -33.25 10.06
C THR A 407 4.13 -34.24 11.20
N THR A 408 3.19 -33.97 12.10
CA THR A 408 2.84 -34.86 13.21
C THR A 408 1.74 -35.87 12.84
N MET A 409 1.31 -35.92 11.56
CA MET A 409 0.23 -36.81 11.14
C MET A 409 0.60 -38.27 11.44
N ASP A 410 -0.32 -38.97 12.08
CA ASP A 410 -0.30 -40.41 12.19
C ASP A 410 -1.20 -41.01 11.09
N PRO A 411 -0.64 -41.73 10.10
CA PRO A 411 -1.40 -42.16 8.92
C PRO A 411 -2.51 -43.16 9.28
N GLU A 412 -2.32 -44.00 10.30
CA GLU A 412 -3.33 -44.97 10.71
C GLU A 412 -4.51 -44.26 11.39
N ILE A 413 -4.22 -43.35 12.32
CA ILE A 413 -5.27 -42.59 13.03
C ILE A 413 -6.01 -41.67 12.05
N GLN A 414 -5.29 -40.99 11.15
CA GLN A 414 -5.91 -40.14 10.12
C GLN A 414 -6.87 -40.95 9.25
N LYS A 415 -6.44 -42.11 8.76
CA LYS A 415 -7.28 -43.01 7.94
C LYS A 415 -8.53 -43.46 8.70
N ILE A 416 -8.39 -43.86 9.96
CA ILE A 416 -9.54 -44.27 10.79
C ILE A 416 -10.53 -43.11 10.98
N ALA A 417 -10.03 -41.90 11.23
CA ALA A 417 -10.86 -40.71 11.38
C ALA A 417 -11.63 -40.40 10.09
N GLU A 418 -10.95 -40.42 8.94
CA GLU A 418 -11.57 -40.17 7.62
C GLU A 418 -12.64 -41.21 7.29
N GLU A 419 -12.33 -42.50 7.45
CA GLU A 419 -13.30 -43.58 7.20
C GLU A 419 -14.51 -43.50 8.13
N SER A 420 -14.33 -43.04 9.37
CA SER A 420 -15.44 -42.81 10.30
C SER A 420 -16.35 -41.67 9.82
N PHE A 421 -15.80 -40.63 9.20
CA PHE A 421 -16.57 -39.50 8.66
C PHE A 421 -17.32 -39.83 7.35
N LYS A 422 -17.09 -41.01 6.77
CA LYS A 422 -17.84 -41.54 5.61
C LYS A 422 -19.03 -42.41 6.03
N LYS A 423 -19.05 -42.87 7.29
CA LYS A 423 -20.10 -43.74 7.84
C LYS A 423 -21.36 -42.94 8.14
N LYS A 424 -22.31 -43.06 7.23
CA LYS A 424 -23.62 -42.41 7.20
C LYS A 424 -24.40 -42.58 8.51
N GLU A 425 -24.36 -43.79 9.05
CA GLU A 425 -25.01 -44.20 10.29
C GLU A 425 -24.49 -43.48 11.54
N LEU A 426 -23.27 -42.93 11.50
CA LEU A 426 -22.72 -42.13 12.62
C LEU A 426 -23.23 -40.68 12.62
N PHE A 427 -23.82 -40.22 11.51
CA PHE A 427 -24.26 -38.84 11.33
C PHE A 427 -25.79 -38.69 11.30
N SER A 428 -26.51 -39.70 10.81
CA SER A 428 -27.98 -39.71 10.82
C SER A 428 -28.53 -41.12 10.99
N ALA A 429 -29.54 -41.25 11.86
CA ALA A 429 -30.30 -42.49 12.02
C ALA A 429 -31.23 -42.79 10.83
N ASN A 430 -31.61 -41.76 10.05
CA ASN A 430 -32.41 -41.89 8.84
C ASN A 430 -31.67 -41.19 7.69
N TYR A 431 -30.71 -41.90 7.11
CA TYR A 431 -29.85 -41.36 6.05
C TYR A 431 -30.62 -41.08 4.75
N ASP A 432 -31.58 -41.93 4.40
CA ASP A 432 -32.32 -41.83 3.13
C ASP A 432 -33.20 -40.57 3.05
N ALA A 433 -33.50 -39.95 4.19
CA ALA A 433 -34.18 -38.65 4.27
C ALA A 433 -33.24 -37.43 4.20
N LEU A 434 -31.90 -37.63 4.17
CA LEU A 434 -30.93 -36.52 4.12
C LEU A 434 -30.98 -35.68 2.84
N PRO A 435 -31.24 -36.23 1.64
CA PRO A 435 -31.38 -35.41 0.43
C PRO A 435 -32.52 -34.37 0.54
N ASP A 436 -33.58 -34.70 1.28
CA ASP A 436 -34.72 -33.82 1.55
C ASP A 436 -34.54 -32.99 2.83
N SER A 437 -33.44 -33.21 3.57
CA SER A 437 -33.16 -32.45 4.79
C SER A 437 -32.70 -31.04 4.41
N PRO A 438 -33.28 -29.99 5.03
CA PRO A 438 -32.84 -28.62 4.80
C PRO A 438 -31.39 -28.39 5.25
N GLN A 439 -30.84 -29.26 6.12
CA GLN A 439 -29.46 -29.25 6.56
C GLN A 439 -28.92 -30.67 6.73
N ILE A 440 -27.79 -30.96 6.10
CA ILE A 440 -27.08 -32.23 6.29
C ILE A 440 -26.24 -32.11 7.57
N PRO A 441 -26.29 -33.10 8.50
CA PRO A 441 -25.42 -33.13 9.67
C PRO A 441 -23.94 -33.03 9.28
N GLN A 442 -23.18 -32.29 10.07
CA GLN A 442 -21.77 -32.04 9.83
C GLN A 442 -21.01 -32.13 11.15
N ALA A 443 -19.75 -32.54 11.09
CA ALA A 443 -18.86 -32.61 12.25
C ALA A 443 -17.46 -32.11 11.87
N GLY A 444 -16.64 -31.90 12.90
CA GLY A 444 -15.20 -31.76 12.78
C GLY A 444 -14.54 -32.46 13.97
N VAL A 445 -13.38 -33.05 13.75
CA VAL A 445 -12.58 -33.70 14.79
C VAL A 445 -11.12 -33.29 14.64
N THR A 446 -10.49 -33.04 15.79
CA THR A 446 -9.04 -32.86 15.93
C THR A 446 -8.58 -33.83 16.99
N ILE A 447 -7.67 -34.74 16.65
CA ILE A 447 -7.11 -35.72 17.56
C ILE A 447 -5.73 -35.25 17.98
N VAL A 448 -5.54 -35.09 19.28
CA VAL A 448 -4.30 -34.62 19.89
C VAL A 448 -3.69 -35.76 20.69
N SER A 449 -2.40 -36.03 20.49
CA SER A 449 -1.69 -37.06 21.24
C SER A 449 -1.50 -36.64 22.70
N ASN A 450 -1.71 -37.60 23.59
CA ASN A 450 -1.45 -37.51 25.02
C ASN A 450 -0.29 -38.41 25.46
N GLN A 451 0.43 -39.01 24.50
CA GLN A 451 1.64 -39.80 24.78
C GLN A 451 2.79 -38.87 25.19
N GLU A 452 3.70 -39.35 26.03
CA GLU A 452 4.77 -38.52 26.60
C GLU A 452 5.68 -37.90 25.53
N ASP A 453 6.00 -38.65 24.48
CA ASP A 453 6.90 -38.26 23.38
C ASP A 453 6.26 -37.35 22.32
N SER A 454 4.93 -37.27 22.28
CA SER A 454 4.16 -36.56 21.27
C SER A 454 3.04 -35.71 21.88
N MET A 455 3.16 -35.37 23.16
CA MET A 455 2.15 -34.65 23.91
C MET A 455 1.78 -33.33 23.24
N GLY A 456 0.49 -33.13 22.99
CA GLY A 456 -0.02 -31.91 22.37
C GLY A 456 0.11 -31.86 20.85
N GLN A 457 0.75 -32.85 20.22
CA GLN A 457 0.81 -32.93 18.76
C GLN A 457 -0.55 -33.29 18.18
N ILE A 458 -0.97 -32.61 17.11
CA ILE A 458 -2.17 -32.99 16.36
C ILE A 458 -1.78 -34.15 15.45
N VAL A 459 -2.38 -35.33 15.66
CA VAL A 459 -2.03 -36.55 14.93
C VAL A 459 -3.04 -36.89 13.84
N ALA A 460 -4.27 -36.38 13.93
CA ALA A 460 -5.28 -36.52 12.88
C ALA A 460 -6.30 -35.39 12.93
N MET A 461 -6.91 -35.08 11.79
CA MET A 461 -7.92 -34.03 11.65
C MET A 461 -8.87 -34.30 10.49
N VAL A 462 -10.17 -34.15 10.73
CA VAL A 462 -11.22 -34.22 9.70
C VAL A 462 -12.22 -33.08 9.90
N GLY A 463 -12.53 -32.35 8.83
CA GLY A 463 -13.27 -31.08 8.89
C GLY A 463 -14.70 -31.10 8.34
N GLY A 464 -15.19 -32.24 7.87
CA GLY A 464 -16.50 -32.32 7.23
C GLY A 464 -16.96 -33.75 6.98
N PHE A 465 -18.27 -33.94 6.95
CA PHE A 465 -18.92 -35.21 6.69
C PHE A 465 -18.85 -35.59 5.20
N GLY A 466 -18.60 -36.87 4.92
CA GLY A 466 -18.56 -37.42 3.56
C GLY A 466 -17.19 -37.30 2.89
N GLU A 467 -17.12 -37.69 1.61
CA GLU A 467 -15.92 -37.57 0.80
C GLU A 467 -15.58 -36.10 0.54
N LYS A 468 -14.31 -35.74 0.73
CA LYS A 468 -13.81 -34.40 0.43
C LYS A 468 -13.66 -34.26 -1.09
N THR A 469 -14.26 -33.21 -1.66
CA THR A 469 -14.32 -33.02 -3.12
C THR A 469 -13.38 -31.95 -3.65
N SER A 470 -12.78 -31.13 -2.79
CA SER A 470 -11.90 -30.03 -3.20
C SER A 470 -10.90 -29.66 -2.10
N ASN A 471 -9.80 -29.02 -2.49
CA ASN A 471 -8.79 -28.50 -1.57
C ASN A 471 -9.21 -27.16 -0.98
N MET A 472 -8.74 -26.86 0.24
CA MET A 472 -9.00 -25.60 0.94
C MET A 472 -10.48 -25.29 1.16
N ILE A 473 -11.33 -26.32 1.25
CA ILE A 473 -12.73 -26.15 1.64
C ILE A 473 -12.85 -25.91 3.14
N PHE A 474 -14.03 -25.43 3.57
CA PHE A 474 -14.29 -25.10 4.96
C PHE A 474 -13.99 -26.28 5.90
N ASN A 475 -12.99 -26.11 6.77
CA ASN A 475 -12.54 -27.11 7.73
C ASN A 475 -13.17 -26.83 9.09
N ARG A 476 -14.20 -27.60 9.47
CA ARG A 476 -14.92 -27.39 10.74
C ARG A 476 -14.07 -27.66 11.97
N ALA A 477 -12.99 -28.43 11.86
CA ALA A 477 -12.10 -28.72 12.98
C ALA A 477 -11.30 -27.49 13.41
N THR A 478 -11.09 -26.52 12.51
CA THR A 478 -10.27 -25.32 12.77
C THR A 478 -11.02 -24.00 12.57
N GLN A 479 -12.06 -23.97 11.73
CA GLN A 479 -12.72 -22.73 11.29
C GLN A 479 -14.14 -22.56 11.84
N ALA A 480 -14.77 -23.63 12.35
CA ALA A 480 -16.13 -23.55 12.87
C ALA A 480 -16.15 -23.12 14.34
N TYR A 481 -16.17 -21.81 14.59
CA TYR A 481 -16.39 -21.28 15.93
C TYR A 481 -17.81 -21.60 16.40
N ARG A 482 -17.91 -22.32 17.53
CA ARG A 482 -19.18 -22.74 18.15
C ARG A 482 -19.14 -22.46 19.65
N GLN A 483 -20.31 -22.26 20.25
CA GLN A 483 -20.41 -22.22 21.71
C GLN A 483 -20.06 -23.61 22.27
N PRO A 484 -19.11 -23.71 23.23
CA PRO A 484 -18.68 -25.01 23.76
C PRO A 484 -19.76 -25.69 24.60
N GLY A 485 -20.80 -24.97 25.03
CA GLY A 485 -21.83 -25.51 25.91
C GLY A 485 -21.23 -26.02 27.22
N SER A 486 -21.61 -27.21 27.66
CA SER A 486 -21.10 -27.77 28.93
C SER A 486 -19.66 -28.27 28.88
N SER A 487 -19.02 -28.39 27.71
CA SER A 487 -17.65 -28.92 27.63
C SER A 487 -16.59 -27.99 28.24
N ILE A 488 -16.89 -26.71 28.41
CA ILE A 488 -15.98 -25.72 29.01
C ILE A 488 -15.91 -25.81 30.53
N LYS A 489 -16.86 -26.50 31.18
CA LYS A 489 -17.00 -26.53 32.65
C LYS A 489 -15.69 -26.90 33.38
N PRO A 490 -14.91 -27.91 32.95
CA PRO A 490 -13.66 -28.26 33.66
C PRO A 490 -12.58 -27.17 33.68
N ILE A 491 -12.67 -26.15 32.81
CA ILE A 491 -11.70 -25.04 32.74
C ILE A 491 -12.18 -23.84 33.59
N LEU A 492 -13.49 -23.69 33.77
CA LEU A 492 -14.09 -22.55 34.47
C LEU A 492 -14.22 -22.76 35.99
N VAL A 493 -14.20 -24.01 36.45
CA VAL A 493 -14.51 -24.41 37.84
C VAL A 493 -13.24 -24.65 38.63
#